data_AF-A0A1V4UCZ2-F1
#
_entry.id   AF-A0A1V4UCZ2-F1
#
_cell.length_a   1.000
_cell.length_b   1.000
_cell.length_c   1.000
_cell.angle_alpha   90.00
_cell.angle_beta   90.00
_cell.angle_gamma   90.00
#
_symmetry.space_group_name_H-M   'P 1'
#
loop_
_entity.id
_entity.type
_entity.pdbx_description
1 polymer ?
#
loop_
_entity_poly.entity_id
_entity_poly.type
_entity_poly.pdbx_seq_one_letter_code
_entity_poly.pdbx_strand_id
1 'polypeptide(L)'
;MRILSIHADRMWYHATQKTRIAETTKKKDDDMTECVVLFCCVEKLDERNPAQVIASASKNVQARLQKLGVTRVMIYPYAHLTSTLGSPACALSILKGLEESLARASIEVRRAPFGWYKEFEIHAKGHPLADLSMTICPYEGTECDFKCPYCRNPIKEGDIVANTPDAIMLRDSPSLHKGVHS
;
A
#
# COMPACT_ATOMS: atom_id res chain seq x y z
N MET A 1 4.10 -1.00 6.80
CA MET A 1 2.81 -1.35 6.18
C MET A 1 2.71 -0.62 4.87
N ARG A 2 2.31 -1.32 3.81
CA ARG A 2 2.04 -0.72 2.49
C ARG A 2 0.54 -0.63 2.26
N ILE A 3 0.10 0.47 1.68
CA ILE A 3 -1.29 0.66 1.27
C ILE A 3 -1.30 1.17 -0.17
N LEU A 4 -2.02 0.49 -1.06
CA LEU A 4 -2.43 1.07 -2.33
C LEU A 4 -3.87 1.58 -2.16
N SER A 5 -4.04 2.90 -2.24
CA SER A 5 -5.31 3.61 -2.11
C SER A 5 -5.84 3.95 -3.50
N ILE A 6 -7.01 3.43 -3.85
CA ILE A 6 -7.68 3.65 -5.14
C ILE A 6 -9.06 4.27 -4.89
N HIS A 7 -9.32 5.43 -5.47
CA HIS A 7 -10.64 6.07 -5.48
C HIS A 7 -11.51 5.41 -6.55
N ALA A 8 -12.62 4.79 -6.14
CA ALA A 8 -13.44 3.94 -6.99
C ALA A 8 -14.92 4.30 -6.91
N ASP A 9 -15.61 4.18 -8.05
CA ASP A 9 -17.07 4.24 -8.12
C ASP A 9 -17.68 3.02 -7.42
N ARG A 10 -17.03 1.86 -7.53
CA ARG A 10 -17.47 0.59 -6.93
C ARG A 10 -16.29 -0.32 -6.62
N MET A 11 -16.39 -1.01 -5.50
CA MET A 11 -15.60 -2.17 -5.13
C MET A 11 -16.56 -3.28 -4.68
N TRP A 12 -16.38 -4.48 -5.20
CA TRP A 12 -17.12 -5.67 -4.79
C TRP A 12 -16.18 -6.85 -4.62
N TYR A 13 -16.50 -7.77 -3.70
CA TYR A 13 -15.79 -9.03 -3.58
C TYR A 13 -16.70 -10.19 -3.19
N HIS A 14 -16.24 -11.41 -3.55
CA HIS A 14 -16.78 -12.69 -3.10
C HIS A 14 -15.68 -13.59 -2.52
N ALA A 15 -15.81 -13.99 -1.26
CA ALA A 15 -14.88 -14.90 -0.59
C ALA A 15 -15.19 -16.37 -0.92
N THR A 16 -14.27 -17.01 -1.64
CA THR A 16 -14.45 -18.36 -2.18
C THR A 16 -13.90 -19.43 -1.23
N GLN A 17 -12.57 -19.58 -1.18
CA GLN A 17 -11.87 -20.65 -0.49
C GLN A 17 -11.08 -20.13 0.73
N LYS A 18 -11.12 -20.90 1.82
CA LYS A 18 -10.33 -20.63 3.02
C LYS A 18 -8.88 -21.05 2.83
N THR A 19 -7.96 -20.24 3.34
CA THR A 19 -6.60 -20.69 3.64
C THR A 19 -6.49 -21.21 5.08
N ARG A 20 -5.31 -21.69 5.48
CA ARG A 20 -5.03 -22.12 6.87
C ARG A 20 -5.13 -20.98 7.90
N ILE A 21 -5.03 -19.73 7.45
CA ILE A 21 -5.05 -18.53 8.30
C ILE A 21 -6.34 -17.70 8.12
N ALA A 22 -7.35 -18.28 7.47
CA ALA A 22 -8.63 -17.64 7.22
C ALA A 22 -9.30 -17.24 8.53
N GLU A 23 -9.71 -15.97 8.66
CA GLU A 23 -10.54 -15.56 9.78
C GLU A 23 -11.95 -16.15 9.66
N THR A 24 -12.63 -16.29 10.79
CA THR A 24 -14.05 -16.64 10.81
C THR A 24 -14.88 -15.45 10.37
N THR A 25 -15.66 -15.62 9.31
CA THR A 25 -16.66 -14.63 8.86
C THR A 25 -17.92 -15.33 8.39
N LYS A 26 -19.07 -14.69 8.59
CA LYS A 26 -20.34 -15.05 7.95
C LYS A 26 -20.58 -14.26 6.66
N LYS A 27 -19.91 -13.12 6.49
CA LYS A 27 -20.04 -12.24 5.33
C LYS A 27 -19.00 -12.64 4.28
N LYS A 28 -19.46 -13.37 3.26
CA LYS A 28 -18.64 -13.79 2.12
C LYS A 28 -18.70 -12.81 0.95
N ASP A 29 -19.80 -12.10 0.82
CA ASP A 29 -20.02 -11.08 -0.21
C ASP A 29 -20.21 -9.71 0.41
N ASP A 30 -19.63 -8.70 -0.21
CA ASP A 30 -19.87 -7.30 0.11
C ASP A 30 -19.53 -6.41 -1.07
N ASP A 31 -20.17 -5.24 -1.12
CA ASP A 31 -19.86 -4.18 -2.07
C ASP A 31 -19.77 -2.82 -1.37
N MET A 32 -19.15 -1.85 -2.02
CA MET A 32 -19.18 -0.47 -1.61
C MET A 32 -19.05 0.44 -2.83
N THR A 33 -19.91 1.45 -2.91
CA THR A 33 -19.89 2.48 -3.95
C THR A 33 -19.27 3.78 -3.45
N GLU A 34 -18.78 4.63 -4.34
CA GLU A 34 -18.23 5.95 -4.02
C GLU A 34 -17.26 5.92 -2.83
N CYS A 35 -16.19 5.13 -2.97
CA CYS A 35 -15.30 4.80 -1.85
C CYS A 35 -13.83 4.86 -2.22
N VAL A 36 -13.00 4.88 -1.18
CA VAL A 36 -11.57 4.61 -1.32
C VAL A 36 -11.31 3.16 -0.91
N VAL A 37 -10.80 2.37 -1.85
CA VAL A 37 -10.31 1.01 -1.59
C VAL A 37 -8.88 1.10 -1.07
N LEU A 38 -8.61 0.47 0.06
CA LEU A 38 -7.30 0.37 0.67
C LEU A 38 -6.81 -1.07 0.55
N PHE A 39 -6.01 -1.37 -0.47
CA PHE A 39 -5.28 -2.63 -0.55
C PHE A 39 -4.14 -2.59 0.47
N CYS A 40 -4.33 -3.29 1.58
CA CYS A 40 -3.47 -3.20 2.75
C CYS A 40 -2.54 -4.41 2.88
N CYS A 41 -1.25 -4.15 3.05
CA CYS A 41 -0.22 -5.16 3.23
C CYS A 41 0.58 -4.87 4.50
N VAL A 42 0.51 -5.75 5.49
CA VAL A 42 1.26 -5.63 6.74
C VAL A 42 2.61 -6.32 6.58
N GLU A 43 3.68 -5.58 6.88
CA GLU A 43 5.08 -5.97 6.74
C GLU A 43 5.66 -6.47 8.06
N LYS A 44 6.79 -7.18 7.99
CA LYS A 44 7.47 -7.73 9.17
C LYS A 44 7.87 -6.65 10.18
N LEU A 45 8.22 -5.46 9.70
CA LEU A 45 8.64 -4.35 10.56
C LEU A 45 7.48 -3.78 11.39
N ASP A 46 6.23 -3.94 10.92
CA ASP A 46 5.04 -3.41 11.59
C ASP A 46 4.78 -4.09 12.93
N GLU A 47 5.28 -5.31 13.11
CA GLU A 47 5.23 -6.04 14.38
C GLU A 47 5.94 -5.33 15.53
N ARG A 48 6.87 -4.40 15.23
CA ARG A 48 7.59 -3.65 16.26
C ARG A 48 6.68 -2.73 17.06
N ASN A 49 5.69 -2.12 16.40
CA ASN A 49 4.75 -1.22 17.05
C ASN A 49 3.41 -1.17 16.30
N PRO A 50 2.55 -2.20 16.46
CA PRO A 50 1.27 -2.27 15.75
C PRO A 50 0.36 -1.07 16.02
N ALA A 51 0.35 -0.55 17.26
CA ALA A 51 -0.48 0.59 17.64
C ALA A 51 -0.07 1.87 16.88
N GLN A 52 1.23 2.12 16.76
CA GLN A 52 1.74 3.27 15.99
C GLN A 52 1.42 3.14 14.49
N VAL A 53 1.52 1.92 13.95
CA VAL A 53 1.13 1.65 12.55
C VAL A 53 -0.35 1.96 12.33
N ILE A 54 -1.24 1.51 13.23
CA ILE A 54 -2.68 1.82 13.16
C ILE A 54 -2.92 3.33 13.22
N ALA A 55 -2.30 4.05 14.16
CA ALA A 55 -2.46 5.49 14.31
C ALA A 55 -1.99 6.25 13.07
N SER A 56 -0.81 5.89 12.56
CA SER A 56 -0.19 6.53 11.40
C SER A 56 -0.97 6.24 10.11
N ALA A 57 -1.40 4.99 9.90
CA ALA A 57 -2.25 4.60 8.78
C ALA A 57 -3.59 5.35 8.83
N SER A 58 -4.25 5.41 10.00
CA SER A 58 -5.51 6.11 10.17
C SER A 58 -5.39 7.60 9.82
N LYS A 59 -4.34 8.29 10.30
CA LYS A 59 -4.06 9.69 9.96
C LYS A 59 -3.88 9.90 8.45
N ASN A 60 -3.09 9.04 7.79
CA ASN A 60 -2.83 9.13 6.35
C ASN A 60 -4.12 8.91 5.53
N VAL A 61 -4.93 7.90 5.91
CA VAL A 61 -6.19 7.61 5.26
C VAL A 61 -7.20 8.75 5.46
N GLN A 62 -7.33 9.31 6.66
CA GLN A 62 -8.22 10.45 6.93
C GLN A 62 -7.84 11.67 6.08
N ALA A 63 -6.56 12.03 6.02
CA ALA A 63 -6.09 13.13 5.18
C ALA A 63 -6.38 12.90 3.68
N ARG A 64 -6.21 11.65 3.23
CA ARG A 64 -6.53 11.24 1.86
C ARG A 64 -8.02 11.38 1.55
N LEU A 65 -8.87 10.88 2.43
CA LEU A 65 -10.33 10.96 2.31
C LEU A 65 -10.81 12.41 2.27
N GLN A 66 -10.28 13.25 3.16
CA GLN A 66 -10.56 14.69 3.17
C GLN A 66 -10.19 15.35 1.84
N LYS A 67 -9.01 15.04 1.29
CA LYS A 67 -8.55 15.57 -0.01
C LYS A 67 -9.47 15.16 -1.17
N LEU A 68 -10.09 13.98 -1.09
CA LEU A 68 -11.01 13.46 -2.10
C LEU A 68 -12.47 13.85 -1.87
N GLY A 69 -12.82 14.35 -0.68
CA GLY A 69 -14.21 14.60 -0.30
C GLY A 69 -15.03 13.31 -0.12
N VAL A 70 -14.39 12.22 0.29
CA VAL A 70 -15.01 10.88 0.42
C VAL A 70 -15.06 10.46 1.88
N THR A 71 -16.12 9.77 2.30
CA THR A 71 -16.30 9.31 3.70
C THR A 71 -16.46 7.80 3.82
N ARG A 72 -16.21 7.05 2.74
CA ARG A 72 -16.41 5.59 2.66
C ARG A 72 -15.11 4.88 2.30
N VAL A 73 -14.80 3.81 3.03
CA VAL A 73 -13.56 3.04 2.85
C VAL A 73 -13.83 1.55 2.82
N MET A 74 -13.23 0.87 1.83
CA MET A 74 -13.09 -0.58 1.84
C MET A 74 -11.64 -0.98 2.18
N ILE A 75 -11.43 -1.59 3.35
CA ILE A 75 -10.14 -2.21 3.70
C ILE A 75 -10.08 -3.59 3.05
N TYR A 76 -9.10 -3.79 2.16
CA TYR A 76 -8.92 -5.04 1.43
C TYR A 76 -7.56 -5.66 1.75
N PRO A 77 -7.48 -6.75 2.55
CA PRO A 77 -6.21 -7.40 2.86
C PRO A 77 -5.53 -7.94 1.59
N TYR A 78 -4.32 -7.48 1.31
CA TYR A 78 -3.61 -7.75 0.05
C TYR A 78 -2.10 -7.98 0.30
N ALA A 79 -1.69 -9.24 0.42
CA ALA A 79 -0.32 -9.62 0.78
C ALA A 79 0.72 -9.37 -0.34
N HIS A 80 0.29 -9.05 -1.56
CA HIS A 80 1.17 -9.02 -2.73
C HIS A 80 1.96 -7.72 -2.92
N LEU A 81 1.81 -6.73 -2.02
CA LEU A 81 2.52 -5.44 -2.13
C LEU A 81 3.95 -5.47 -1.57
N THR A 82 4.36 -6.54 -0.90
CA THR A 82 5.70 -6.68 -0.30
C THR A 82 6.14 -8.14 -0.30
N SER A 83 7.45 -8.36 -0.30
CA SER A 83 8.06 -9.69 -0.09
C SER A 83 8.31 -10.00 1.39
N THR A 84 8.16 -9.03 2.29
CA THR A 84 8.50 -9.14 3.72
C THR A 84 7.27 -9.04 4.61
N LEU A 85 6.42 -10.05 4.57
CA LEU A 85 5.14 -10.07 5.29
C LEU A 85 5.31 -10.16 6.81
N GLY A 86 4.41 -9.47 7.52
CA GLY A 86 4.19 -9.69 8.95
C GLY A 86 3.47 -11.00 9.22
N SER A 87 3.46 -11.42 10.47
CA SER A 87 2.73 -12.60 10.93
C SER A 87 1.22 -12.42 10.73
N PRO A 88 0.48 -13.51 10.39
CA PRO A 88 -0.96 -13.44 10.16
C PRO A 88 -1.74 -12.84 11.34
N ALA A 89 -1.35 -13.16 12.58
CA ALA A 89 -1.99 -12.64 13.79
C ALA A 89 -1.80 -11.12 13.93
N CYS A 90 -0.57 -10.62 13.72
CA CYS A 90 -0.29 -9.19 13.75
C CYS A 90 -1.02 -8.47 12.60
N ALA A 91 -0.98 -9.03 11.39
CA ALA A 91 -1.66 -8.46 10.23
C ALA A 91 -3.16 -8.30 10.48
N LEU A 92 -3.83 -9.34 10.96
CA LEU A 92 -5.26 -9.28 11.29
C LEU A 92 -5.55 -8.26 12.39
N SER A 93 -4.71 -8.18 13.43
CA SER A 93 -4.85 -7.21 14.51
C SER A 93 -4.75 -5.77 14.00
N ILE A 94 -3.75 -5.46 13.17
CA ILE A 94 -3.57 -4.13 12.57
C ILE A 94 -4.74 -3.76 11.67
N LEU A 95 -5.22 -4.68 10.83
CA LEU A 95 -6.33 -4.42 9.92
C LEU A 95 -7.65 -4.14 10.67
N LYS A 96 -7.91 -4.88 11.75
CA LYS A 96 -9.06 -4.62 12.64
C LYS A 96 -8.91 -3.31 13.41
N GLY A 97 -7.72 -3.03 13.93
CA GLY A 97 -7.44 -1.77 14.61
C GLY A 97 -7.58 -0.55 13.69
N LEU A 98 -7.20 -0.67 12.42
CA LEU A 98 -7.41 0.36 11.40
C LEU A 98 -8.91 0.55 11.11
N GLU A 99 -9.66 -0.53 10.94
CA GLU A 99 -11.12 -0.50 10.77
C GLU A 99 -11.80 0.27 11.92
N GLU A 100 -11.49 -0.10 13.16
CA GLU A 100 -12.04 0.56 14.35
C GLU A 100 -11.62 2.03 14.47
N SER A 101 -10.36 2.35 14.17
CA SER A 101 -9.82 3.70 14.24
C SER A 101 -10.51 4.65 13.25
N LEU A 102 -10.73 4.20 12.02
CA LEU A 102 -11.44 4.96 11.00
C LEU A 102 -12.93 5.09 11.32
N ALA A 103 -13.57 4.03 11.82
CA ALA A 103 -14.97 4.07 12.24
C ALA A 103 -15.21 5.09 13.36
N ARG A 104 -14.30 5.19 14.34
CA ARG A 104 -14.34 6.23 15.40
C ARG A 104 -14.23 7.66 14.85
N ALA A 105 -13.65 7.84 13.67
CA ALA A 105 -13.57 9.11 12.98
C ALA A 105 -14.79 9.36 12.04
N SER A 106 -15.90 8.65 12.26
CA SER A 106 -17.15 8.78 11.49
C SER A 106 -17.02 8.45 9.99
N ILE A 107 -16.05 7.59 9.63
CA ILE A 107 -15.91 7.05 8.28
C ILE A 107 -16.74 5.75 8.18
N GLU A 108 -17.49 5.57 7.09
CA GLU A 108 -18.13 4.28 6.80
C GLU A 108 -17.06 3.29 6.35
N VAL A 109 -16.75 2.30 7.18
CA VAL A 109 -15.72 1.31 6.89
C VAL A 109 -16.35 -0.06 6.66
N ARG A 110 -15.90 -0.75 5.61
CA ARG A 110 -16.09 -2.18 5.42
C ARG A 110 -14.74 -2.85 5.23
N ARG A 111 -14.62 -4.11 5.64
CA ARG A 111 -13.37 -4.87 5.54
C ARG A 111 -13.61 -6.24 4.91
N ALA A 112 -12.86 -6.53 3.85
CA ALA A 112 -12.87 -7.85 3.24
C ALA A 112 -12.22 -8.89 4.17
N PRO A 113 -12.68 -10.15 4.17
CA PRO A 113 -12.19 -11.14 5.11
C PRO A 113 -10.73 -11.53 4.82
N PHE A 114 -9.97 -11.62 5.90
CA PHE A 114 -8.55 -11.96 5.93
C PHE A 114 -8.30 -13.46 5.76
N GLY A 115 -7.29 -13.81 4.97
CA GLY A 115 -6.88 -15.21 4.77
C GLY A 115 -7.84 -16.01 3.89
N TRP A 116 -8.66 -15.35 3.08
CA TRP A 116 -9.52 -15.97 2.07
C TRP A 116 -9.03 -15.63 0.67
N TYR A 117 -9.10 -16.62 -0.23
CA TYR A 117 -9.16 -16.34 -1.66
C TYR A 117 -10.46 -15.61 -1.95
N LYS A 118 -10.36 -14.58 -2.78
CA LYS A 118 -11.46 -13.67 -3.08
C LYS A 118 -11.43 -13.32 -4.56
N GLU A 119 -12.57 -13.47 -5.20
CA GLU A 119 -12.86 -12.77 -6.44
C GLU A 119 -13.21 -11.31 -6.09
N PHE A 120 -12.84 -10.37 -6.96
CA PHE A 120 -13.22 -8.98 -6.77
C PHE A 120 -13.36 -8.24 -8.10
N GLU A 121 -14.20 -7.23 -8.09
CA GLU A 121 -14.35 -6.25 -9.16
C GLU A 121 -14.10 -4.85 -8.59
N ILE A 122 -13.40 -4.01 -9.36
CA ILE A 122 -13.18 -2.61 -9.00
C ILE A 122 -13.40 -1.73 -10.23
N HIS A 123 -14.11 -0.62 -10.04
CA HIS A 123 -14.26 0.43 -11.05
C HIS A 123 -13.58 1.70 -10.53
N ALA A 124 -12.32 1.89 -10.90
CA ALA A 124 -11.52 3.04 -10.49
C ALA A 124 -11.91 4.31 -11.27
N LYS A 125 -11.92 5.47 -10.60
CA LYS A 125 -12.34 6.74 -11.21
C LYS A 125 -11.34 7.33 -12.23
N GLY A 126 -10.08 6.89 -12.22
CA GLY A 126 -9.09 7.25 -13.24
C GLY A 126 -8.62 8.71 -13.30
N HIS A 127 -9.03 9.58 -12.37
CA HIS A 127 -8.53 10.96 -12.29
C HIS A 127 -7.11 11.02 -11.67
N PRO A 128 -6.33 12.11 -11.83
CA PRO A 128 -4.92 12.17 -11.38
C PRO A 128 -4.69 11.88 -9.89
N LEU A 129 -5.70 12.13 -9.05
CA LEU A 129 -5.67 11.81 -7.63
C LEU A 129 -6.32 10.47 -7.32
N ALA A 130 -6.60 9.57 -8.27
CA ALA A 130 -7.37 8.35 -8.00
C ALA A 130 -6.51 7.33 -7.26
N ASP A 131 -5.25 7.22 -7.66
CA ASP A 131 -4.33 6.22 -7.16
C ASP A 131 -3.24 6.87 -6.30
N LEU A 132 -2.94 6.26 -5.16
CA LEU A 132 -1.88 6.71 -4.26
C LEU A 132 -1.30 5.51 -3.51
N SER A 133 0.02 5.37 -3.52
CA SER A 133 0.72 4.44 -2.63
C SER A 133 1.10 5.15 -1.33
N MET A 134 0.89 4.49 -0.20
CA MET A 134 1.29 4.95 1.12
C MET A 134 2.22 3.93 1.75
N THR A 135 3.26 4.43 2.41
CA THR A 135 4.15 3.61 3.25
C THR A 135 4.06 4.11 4.68
N ILE A 136 3.62 3.23 5.57
CA ILE A 136 3.38 3.55 6.98
C ILE A 136 4.53 3.02 7.82
N CYS A 137 5.13 3.92 8.60
CA CYS A 137 6.27 3.64 9.47
C CYS A 137 5.80 3.20 10.88
N PRO A 138 6.42 2.19 11.50
CA PRO A 138 6.13 1.83 12.89
C PRO A 138 6.83 2.74 13.94
N TYR A 139 7.63 3.72 13.50
CA TYR A 139 8.32 4.64 14.41
C TYR A 139 7.63 6.01 14.44
N GLU A 140 7.55 6.59 15.63
CA GLU A 140 6.98 7.91 15.84
C GLU A 140 7.86 9.00 15.23
N GLY A 141 7.25 10.08 14.73
CA GLY A 141 7.97 11.22 14.14
C GLY A 141 8.77 10.93 12.87
N THR A 142 8.69 9.72 12.32
CA THR A 142 9.47 9.29 11.15
C THR A 142 8.56 9.09 9.95
N GLU A 143 8.78 9.84 8.87
CA GLU A 143 8.17 9.53 7.57
C GLU A 143 8.90 8.35 6.93
N CYS A 144 8.14 7.45 6.31
CA CYS A 144 8.73 6.29 5.65
C CYS A 144 9.24 6.69 4.26
N ASP A 145 10.41 7.31 4.21
CA ASP A 145 11.12 7.71 2.99
C ASP A 145 12.44 6.95 2.83
N PHE A 146 13.23 7.30 1.81
CA PHE A 146 14.56 6.72 1.56
C PHE A 146 15.62 7.16 2.58
N LYS A 147 15.33 8.15 3.43
CA LYS A 147 16.21 8.62 4.52
C LYS A 147 15.91 7.91 5.84
N CYS A 148 14.80 7.17 5.93
CA CYS A 148 14.43 6.42 7.11
C CYS A 148 15.57 5.44 7.50
N PRO A 149 16.24 5.65 8.65
CA PRO A 149 17.39 4.83 9.06
C PRO A 149 17.00 3.41 9.44
N TYR A 150 15.68 3.14 9.55
CA TYR A 150 15.13 1.87 9.99
C TYR A 150 14.62 0.98 8.85
N CYS A 151 14.48 1.51 7.62
CA CYS A 151 13.94 0.79 6.48
C CYS A 151 15.06 0.36 5.53
N ARG A 152 15.20 -0.96 5.30
CA ARG A 152 16.19 -1.52 4.36
C ARG A 152 15.72 -1.39 2.90
N ASN A 153 15.88 -0.19 2.35
CA ASN A 153 16.34 0.03 0.97
C ASN A 153 16.55 1.54 0.80
N PRO A 154 17.66 2.09 1.36
CA PRO A 154 18.08 3.42 0.95
C PRO A 154 18.37 3.35 -0.55
N ILE A 155 17.75 4.24 -1.33
CA ILE A 155 18.25 4.59 -2.65
C ILE A 155 19.69 5.03 -2.40
N LYS A 156 20.67 4.31 -2.95
CA LYS A 156 22.07 4.72 -2.83
C LYS A 156 22.23 5.97 -3.69
N GLU A 157 23.11 6.89 -3.32
CA GLU A 157 23.38 8.08 -4.15
C GLU A 157 23.63 7.73 -5.63
N GLY A 158 24.30 6.60 -5.90
CA GLY A 158 24.53 6.08 -7.26
C GLY A 158 23.27 5.70 -8.05
N ASP A 159 22.14 5.40 -7.38
CA ASP A 159 20.86 5.10 -8.04
C ASP A 159 20.16 6.38 -8.54
N ILE A 160 20.53 7.55 -8.00
CA ILE A 160 20.00 8.86 -8.39
C ILE A 160 20.79 9.44 -9.58
N VAL A 161 22.08 9.14 -9.67
CA VAL A 161 23.01 9.70 -10.68
C VAL A 161 22.79 9.10 -12.09
N ALA A 162 22.07 7.99 -12.22
CA ALA A 162 21.90 7.31 -13.51
C ALA A 162 21.00 8.04 -14.54
N ASN A 163 20.38 9.17 -14.20
CA ASN A 163 19.48 9.93 -15.08
C ASN A 163 19.79 11.44 -15.16
N THR A 164 21.04 11.86 -14.97
CA THR A 164 21.46 13.20 -15.41
C THR A 164 21.69 13.22 -16.93
N PRO A 165 21.26 14.27 -17.66
CA PRO A 165 21.41 14.38 -19.11
C PRO A 165 22.83 14.10 -19.63
N ASP A 166 23.85 14.42 -18.82
CA ASP A 166 25.26 14.23 -19.15
C ASP A 166 25.67 12.76 -19.29
N ALA A 167 24.97 11.83 -18.62
CA ALA A 167 25.26 10.40 -18.70
C ALA A 167 24.73 9.72 -19.98
N ILE A 168 23.76 10.34 -20.66
CA ILE A 168 23.19 9.85 -21.92
C ILE A 168 24.15 10.16 -23.08
N MET A 169 24.81 11.33 -23.06
CA MET A 169 25.78 11.74 -24.09
C MET A 169 27.01 10.84 -24.18
N LEU A 170 27.38 10.14 -23.09
CA LEU A 170 28.51 9.20 -23.08
C LEU A 170 28.16 7.81 -23.62
N ARG A 171 26.87 7.48 -23.81
CA ARG A 171 26.45 6.18 -24.38
C ARG A 171 26.32 6.21 -25.90
N ASP A 172 26.08 7.37 -26.48
CA ASP A 172 25.84 7.53 -27.93
C ASP A 172 27.07 7.99 -28.73
N SER A 173 28.26 7.99 -28.13
CA SER A 173 29.50 8.20 -28.90
C SER A 173 29.83 6.94 -29.70
N PRO A 174 29.77 6.96 -31.04
CA PRO A 174 30.19 5.81 -31.84
C PRO A 174 31.68 5.61 -31.61
N SER A 175 32.06 4.41 -31.23
CA SER A 175 33.46 3.97 -31.18
C SER A 175 34.08 4.19 -32.57
N LEU A 176 34.84 5.29 -32.71
CA LEU A 176 35.67 5.51 -33.89
C LEU A 176 36.65 4.33 -33.99
N HIS A 177 36.44 3.52 -35.03
CA HIS A 177 37.40 2.59 -35.58
C HIS A 177 38.79 3.22 -35.61
N LYS A 178 39.70 2.74 -34.74
CA LYS A 178 41.13 2.79 -35.02
C LYS A 178 41.51 1.50 -35.72
N GLY A 179 41.37 1.52 -37.04
CA GLY A 179 42.21 0.71 -37.89
C GLY A 179 43.49 1.49 -38.24
N VAL A 180 44.52 0.71 -38.57
CA VAL A 180 45.65 1.02 -39.47
C VAL A 180 47.01 1.32 -38.82
N HIS A 181 47.89 0.31 -39.00
CA HIS A 181 49.36 0.27 -39.17
C HIS A 181 50.25 0.83 -38.04
N SER A 182 51.34 0.17 -37.65
CA SER A 182 52.34 -0.59 -38.41
C SER A 182 52.93 -1.76 -37.60
#